data_AF-A0A2H0TLP2-F1
#
_entry.id   AF-A0A2H0TLP2-F1
#
_cell.length_a   1.000
_cell.length_b   1.000
_cell.length_c   1.000
_cell.angle_alpha   90.00
_cell.angle_beta   90.00
_cell.angle_gamma   90.00
#
_symmetry.space_group_name_H-M   'P 1'
#
loop_
_entity.id
_entity.type
_entity.pdbx_description
1 polymer ?
#
loop_
_entity_poly.entity_id
_entity_poly.type
_entity_poly.pdbx_seq_one_letter_code
_entity_poly.pdbx_strand_id
1 'polypeptide(L)'
;MISQSSQKLIQRYISWYQSLQPKEGVATIHVDEVASKVAAFYEKIRGIIDWREEHLLRKAAIERHLKRRLILNTNGEDVASHLVLELIRGGHFPNDKIEESKIGEVKKIIDKYVFILENSSTPSREKLKIQLQNWLLELASCEIEETLSPHQKENTQMEYMMENILERIEVKNGISEEEKKTQIYIAIQKALFKLDKPLISYNLLKGLYPAWANLVRPLLEEITKNIYSIWESIEKDLRHPLAEKFYRVCEQYDTSYLILGDILSQEPMKIQEKIQNPEILENTIRDAYNKRLKQLKSGLKRAAIYTTISIFVTKMLLVFAIEIPFDKYVTNEFNLFTLGLNIFIPPALMFFLVLTIRPPRKENLSKVILEVMKIVYEQKTKDKYLITSRLKRGLILKSIIFLFYLLTFLVSFGLIWWVLSQLGFGILSKIIFLIFVSLISFAGVKIRERAKELQVEIDKGNFFTFFMDTFSLPFIQMGRWLSAELAKYNVIVVFFNFLIDMPFQIFVEFLEQWRYFLKEKREEIH
;
A
#
# COMPACT_ATOMS: atom_id res chain seq x y z
N MET A 1 -9.97 35.62 4.40
CA MET A 1 -10.23 35.00 5.72
C MET A 1 -9.94 33.52 5.63
N ILE A 2 -9.52 32.88 6.73
CA ILE A 2 -9.28 31.43 6.78
C ILE A 2 -10.63 30.72 6.68
N SER A 3 -10.72 29.63 5.91
CA SER A 3 -11.98 28.87 5.77
C SER A 3 -12.39 28.18 7.08
N GLN A 4 -13.69 28.00 7.30
CA GLN A 4 -14.20 27.30 8.50
C GLN A 4 -13.68 25.86 8.59
N SER A 5 -13.57 25.16 7.45
CA SER A 5 -13.00 23.81 7.39
C SER A 5 -11.52 23.80 7.81
N SER A 6 -10.74 24.82 7.42
CA SER A 6 -9.34 24.96 7.87
C SER A 6 -9.21 25.22 9.37
N GLN A 7 -10.12 26.00 9.96
CA GLN A 7 -10.12 26.23 11.41
C GLN A 7 -10.40 24.93 12.18
N LYS A 8 -11.39 24.15 11.73
CA LYS A 8 -11.71 22.82 12.28
C LYS A 8 -10.54 21.86 12.17
N LEU A 9 -9.84 21.85 11.02
CA LEU A 9 -8.64 21.07 10.79
C LEU A 9 -7.54 21.42 11.81
N ILE A 10 -7.24 22.71 11.98
CA ILE A 10 -6.22 23.19 12.93
C ILE A 10 -6.53 22.76 14.36
N GLN A 11 -7.78 22.92 14.81
CA GLN A 11 -8.20 22.53 16.16
C GLN A 11 -7.99 21.04 16.42
N ARG A 12 -8.33 20.17 15.46
CA ARG A 12 -8.12 18.72 15.57
C ARG A 12 -6.65 18.32 15.60
N TYR A 13 -5.78 19.06 14.91
CA TYR A 13 -4.33 18.86 15.00
C TYR A 13 -3.78 19.25 16.37
N ILE A 14 -4.31 20.31 16.97
CA ILE A 14 -3.95 20.72 18.34
C ILE A 14 -4.40 19.66 19.34
N SER A 15 -5.63 19.15 19.23
CA SER A 15 -6.13 18.10 20.13
C SER A 15 -5.36 16.79 19.96
N TRP A 16 -4.98 16.44 18.73
CA TRP A 16 -4.11 15.29 18.46
C TRP A 16 -2.73 15.48 19.11
N TYR A 17 -2.13 16.65 18.99
CA TYR A 17 -0.83 16.91 19.61
C TYR A 17 -0.89 16.82 21.14
N GLN A 18 -1.98 17.27 21.75
CA GLN A 18 -2.23 17.15 23.19
C GLN A 18 -2.43 15.69 23.62
N SER A 19 -3.07 14.86 22.80
CA SER A 19 -3.32 13.45 23.13
C SER A 19 -2.06 12.58 23.11
N LEU A 20 -0.96 13.08 22.51
CA LEU A 20 0.35 12.42 22.51
C LEU A 20 1.13 12.60 23.81
N GLN A 21 0.68 13.47 24.72
CA GLN A 21 1.41 13.66 25.98
C GLN A 21 1.35 12.38 26.84
N PRO A 22 2.49 11.98 27.44
CA PRO A 22 2.56 10.77 28.24
C PRO A 22 1.59 10.88 29.41
N LYS A 23 0.74 9.86 29.58
CA LYS A 23 -0.11 9.75 30.76
C LYS A 23 0.75 9.24 31.92
N GLU A 24 0.84 10.02 33.00
CA GLU A 24 1.57 9.61 34.19
C GLU A 24 0.84 8.44 34.90
N GLY A 25 1.60 7.45 35.37
CA GLY A 25 1.08 6.37 36.23
C GLY A 25 0.46 5.15 35.53
N VAL A 26 0.66 4.95 34.22
CA VAL A 26 0.15 3.77 33.50
C VAL A 26 1.24 2.72 33.30
N ALA A 27 0.96 1.46 33.64
CA ALA A 27 1.87 0.35 33.38
C ALA A 27 2.03 0.10 31.87
N THR A 28 3.27 0.04 31.41
CA THR A 28 3.62 -0.18 29.99
C THR A 28 4.33 -1.50 29.78
N ILE A 29 4.25 -2.02 28.56
CA ILE A 29 4.84 -3.29 28.17
C ILE A 29 6.33 -3.09 27.90
N HIS A 30 7.15 -3.82 28.65
CA HIS A 30 8.60 -3.87 28.48
C HIS A 30 9.03 -5.19 27.81
N VAL A 31 9.94 -5.08 26.86
CA VAL A 31 10.58 -6.20 26.18
C VAL A 31 12.09 -6.10 26.32
N ASP A 32 12.75 -7.25 26.39
CA ASP A 32 14.20 -7.35 26.45
C ASP A 32 14.93 -6.67 25.26
N GLU A 33 15.87 -5.76 25.58
CA GLU A 33 16.55 -4.94 24.56
C GLU A 33 17.40 -5.71 23.55
N VAL A 34 18.03 -6.84 23.92
CA VAL A 34 18.88 -7.57 22.97
C VAL A 34 18.03 -8.48 22.10
N ALA A 35 17.00 -9.12 22.68
CA ALA A 35 16.02 -9.86 21.90
C ALA A 35 15.35 -8.93 20.87
N SER A 36 14.99 -7.70 21.29
CA SER A 36 14.47 -6.68 20.38
C SER A 36 15.46 -6.29 19.29
N LYS A 37 16.76 -6.08 19.60
CA LYS A 37 17.78 -5.79 18.57
C LYS A 37 17.90 -6.90 17.53
N VAL A 38 17.86 -8.16 17.95
CA VAL A 38 17.93 -9.32 17.04
C VAL A 38 16.68 -9.41 16.18
N ALA A 39 15.49 -9.25 16.77
CA ALA A 39 14.23 -9.28 16.05
C ALA A 39 14.08 -8.11 15.06
N ALA A 40 14.48 -6.90 15.45
CA ALA A 40 14.47 -5.72 14.59
C ALA A 40 15.42 -5.86 13.39
N PHE A 41 16.56 -6.53 13.56
CA PHE A 41 17.46 -6.84 12.44
C PHE A 41 16.80 -7.74 11.40
N TYR A 42 16.10 -8.77 11.85
CA TYR A 42 15.37 -9.68 10.97
C TYR A 42 14.21 -8.99 10.25
N GLU A 43 13.40 -8.21 10.97
CA GLU A 43 12.31 -7.45 10.37
C GLU A 43 12.82 -6.43 9.34
N LYS A 44 14.02 -5.87 9.54
CA LYS A 44 14.67 -4.99 8.55
C LYS A 44 15.07 -5.75 7.27
N ILE A 45 15.60 -6.97 7.39
CA ILE A 45 15.88 -7.83 6.21
C ILE A 45 14.58 -8.14 5.49
N ARG A 46 13.53 -8.48 6.23
CA ARG A 46 12.24 -8.83 5.65
C ARG A 46 11.55 -7.66 4.97
N GLY A 47 11.64 -6.45 5.53
CA GLY A 47 11.12 -5.23 4.91
C GLY A 47 11.78 -4.89 3.56
N ILE A 48 12.97 -5.43 3.27
CA ILE A 48 13.61 -5.31 1.94
C ILE A 48 12.96 -6.27 0.93
N ILE A 49 12.48 -7.43 1.40
CA ILE A 49 11.83 -8.47 0.58
C ILE A 49 10.35 -8.11 0.34
N ASP A 50 9.64 -7.67 1.38
CA ASP A 50 8.23 -7.28 1.29
C ASP A 50 8.14 -5.82 0.83
N TRP A 51 8.06 -5.62 -0.50
CA TRP A 51 8.02 -4.31 -1.14
C TRP A 51 6.66 -3.61 -0.93
N ARG A 52 6.38 -3.17 0.31
CA ARG A 52 5.18 -2.41 0.71
C ARG A 52 5.53 -0.99 1.15
N GLU A 53 4.54 -0.11 1.21
CA GLU A 53 4.73 1.20 1.84
C GLU A 53 5.02 1.01 3.34
N GLU A 54 5.91 1.85 3.90
CA GLU A 54 6.46 1.67 5.26
C GLU A 54 5.38 1.60 6.34
N HIS A 55 4.32 2.39 6.20
CA HIS A 55 3.19 2.39 7.13
C HIS A 55 2.38 1.08 7.11
N LEU A 56 2.44 0.30 6.02
CA LEU A 56 1.75 -0.99 5.89
C LEU A 56 2.54 -2.15 6.51
N LEU A 57 3.82 -1.95 6.88
CA LEU A 57 4.67 -3.00 7.45
C LEU A 57 4.13 -3.50 8.79
N ARG A 58 3.65 -2.58 9.65
CA ARG A 58 3.09 -2.92 10.97
C ARG A 58 1.86 -3.81 10.85
N LYS A 59 0.91 -3.41 10.00
CA LYS A 59 -0.28 -4.21 9.66
C LYS A 59 0.11 -5.57 9.08
N ALA A 60 1.05 -5.62 8.15
CA ALA A 60 1.49 -6.88 7.54
C ALA A 60 2.12 -7.83 8.58
N ALA A 61 2.84 -7.31 9.57
CA ALA A 61 3.35 -8.10 10.69
C ALA A 61 2.21 -8.68 11.54
N ILE A 62 1.19 -7.88 11.87
CA ILE A 62 -0.02 -8.33 12.59
C ILE A 62 -0.74 -9.43 11.79
N GLU A 63 -1.00 -9.19 10.51
CA GLU A 63 -1.67 -10.14 9.62
C GLU A 63 -0.94 -11.49 9.56
N ARG A 64 0.40 -11.48 9.45
CA ARG A 64 1.23 -12.69 9.50
C ARG A 64 1.07 -13.43 10.82
N HIS A 65 1.16 -12.71 11.93
CA HIS A 65 1.03 -13.30 13.26
C HIS A 65 -0.33 -13.96 13.47
N LEU A 66 -1.41 -13.26 13.11
CA LEU A 66 -2.77 -13.80 13.18
C LEU A 66 -2.92 -15.04 12.30
N LYS A 67 -2.45 -15.01 11.05
CA LYS A 67 -2.48 -16.17 10.15
C LYS A 67 -1.72 -17.37 10.71
N ARG A 68 -0.59 -17.17 11.40
CA ARG A 68 0.17 -18.27 12.01
C ARG A 68 -0.56 -18.88 13.20
N ARG A 69 -1.02 -18.07 14.15
CA ARG A 69 -1.52 -18.56 15.45
C ARG A 69 -2.99 -18.98 15.45
N LEU A 70 -3.84 -18.38 14.62
CA LEU A 70 -5.24 -18.78 14.51
C LEU A 70 -5.44 -20.10 13.76
N ILE A 71 -4.46 -20.56 12.98
CA ILE A 71 -4.45 -21.92 12.41
C ILE A 71 -4.16 -22.97 13.50
N LEU A 72 -3.54 -22.57 14.61
CA LEU A 72 -3.02 -23.46 15.66
C LEU A 72 -3.95 -23.62 16.88
N ASN A 73 -5.21 -23.12 16.83
CA ASN A 73 -6.21 -23.24 17.91
C ASN A 73 -5.67 -22.94 19.32
N THR A 74 -5.15 -21.73 19.51
CA THR A 74 -4.64 -21.26 20.82
C THR A 74 -5.64 -20.31 21.49
N ASN A 75 -5.67 -20.29 22.83
CA ASN A 75 -6.52 -19.38 23.62
C ASN A 75 -6.26 -17.91 23.22
N GLY A 76 -7.31 -17.12 23.01
CA GLY A 76 -7.20 -15.74 22.49
C GLY A 76 -6.34 -14.79 23.35
N GLU A 77 -6.18 -15.09 24.64
CA GLU A 77 -5.35 -14.32 25.58
C GLU A 77 -3.85 -14.50 25.34
N ASP A 78 -3.42 -15.74 25.09
CA ASP A 78 -2.04 -16.03 24.71
C ASP A 78 -1.76 -15.41 23.34
N VAL A 79 -2.69 -15.51 22.39
CA VAL A 79 -2.51 -14.91 21.05
C VAL A 79 -2.35 -13.39 21.12
N ALA A 80 -3.15 -12.69 21.94
CA ALA A 80 -3.08 -11.25 22.07
C ALA A 80 -1.77 -10.77 22.73
N SER A 81 -1.37 -11.40 23.83
CA SER A 81 -0.13 -11.04 24.54
C SER A 81 1.10 -11.30 23.67
N HIS A 82 1.20 -12.48 23.06
CA HIS A 82 2.29 -12.81 22.13
C HIS A 82 2.34 -11.84 20.94
N LEU A 83 1.19 -11.49 20.36
CA LEU A 83 1.13 -10.54 19.24
C LEU A 83 1.76 -9.19 19.62
N VAL A 84 1.34 -8.61 20.74
CA VAL A 84 1.81 -7.28 21.15
C VAL A 84 3.30 -7.31 21.48
N LEU A 85 3.76 -8.32 22.21
CA LEU A 85 5.18 -8.50 22.53
C LEU A 85 6.04 -8.66 21.27
N GLU A 86 5.61 -9.47 20.30
CA GLU A 86 6.31 -9.64 19.03
C GLU A 86 6.43 -8.35 18.21
N LEU A 87 5.38 -7.52 18.20
CA LEU A 87 5.41 -6.23 17.49
C LEU A 87 6.40 -5.26 18.14
N ILE A 88 6.49 -5.24 19.48
CA ILE A 88 7.48 -4.44 20.20
C ILE A 88 8.89 -4.99 19.94
N ARG A 89 9.10 -6.32 20.07
CA ARG A 89 10.39 -6.99 19.76
C ARG A 89 10.88 -6.64 18.36
N GLY A 90 10.02 -6.79 17.35
CA GLY A 90 10.32 -6.52 15.95
C GLY A 90 10.57 -5.04 15.62
N GLY A 91 10.39 -4.13 16.58
CA GLY A 91 10.60 -2.69 16.40
C GLY A 91 9.45 -1.98 15.68
N HIS A 92 8.29 -2.62 15.53
CA HIS A 92 7.07 -1.99 15.00
C HIS A 92 6.48 -0.97 15.97
N PHE A 93 6.74 -1.16 17.27
CA PHE A 93 6.43 -0.22 18.33
C PHE A 93 7.66 0.01 19.23
N PRO A 94 7.86 1.24 19.73
CA PRO A 94 8.92 1.50 20.69
C PRO A 94 8.61 0.80 22.02
N ASN A 95 9.68 0.40 22.71
CA ASN A 95 9.59 -0.20 24.05
C ASN A 95 8.95 0.77 25.05
N ASP A 96 8.27 0.24 26.06
CA ASP A 96 7.70 1.01 27.18
C ASP A 96 6.65 2.07 26.79
N LYS A 97 6.05 1.97 25.60
CA LYS A 97 5.04 2.94 25.11
C LYS A 97 3.61 2.40 25.10
N ILE A 98 3.42 1.10 24.90
CA ILE A 98 2.08 0.50 24.83
C ILE A 98 1.63 0.16 26.26
N GLU A 99 0.45 0.64 26.65
CA GLU A 99 -0.19 0.32 27.92
C GLU A 99 -0.53 -1.18 28.00
N GLU A 100 -0.32 -1.83 29.13
CA GLU A 100 -0.61 -3.27 29.30
C GLU A 100 -2.10 -3.59 29.08
N SER A 101 -2.98 -2.66 29.42
CA SER A 101 -4.43 -2.70 29.17
C SER A 101 -4.79 -2.98 27.70
N LYS A 102 -3.92 -2.58 26.75
CA LYS A 102 -4.12 -2.77 25.32
C LYS A 102 -4.11 -4.23 24.90
N ILE A 103 -3.46 -5.12 25.65
CA ILE A 103 -3.52 -6.56 25.40
C ILE A 103 -4.97 -7.06 25.52
N GLY A 104 -5.70 -6.58 26.53
CA GLY A 104 -7.12 -6.90 26.72
C GLY A 104 -8.01 -6.35 25.60
N GLU A 105 -7.70 -5.16 25.06
CA GLU A 105 -8.40 -4.61 23.89
C GLU A 105 -8.14 -5.44 22.63
N VAL A 106 -6.88 -5.83 22.39
CA VAL A 106 -6.49 -6.71 21.26
C VAL A 106 -7.18 -8.06 21.36
N LYS A 107 -7.26 -8.66 22.56
CA LYS A 107 -8.00 -9.90 22.81
C LYS A 107 -9.46 -9.78 22.38
N LYS A 108 -10.17 -8.72 22.80
CA LYS A 108 -11.57 -8.50 22.41
C LYS A 108 -11.76 -8.43 20.89
N ILE A 109 -10.80 -7.82 20.19
CA ILE A 109 -10.82 -7.75 18.72
C ILE A 109 -10.65 -9.15 18.12
N ILE A 110 -9.65 -9.91 18.58
CA ILE A 110 -9.42 -11.29 18.12
C ILE A 110 -10.68 -12.14 18.34
N ASP A 111 -11.23 -12.13 19.56
CA ASP A 111 -12.43 -12.89 19.93
C ASP A 111 -13.63 -12.52 19.05
N LYS A 112 -13.81 -11.23 18.72
CA LYS A 112 -14.86 -10.77 17.81
C LYS A 112 -14.73 -11.39 16.41
N TYR A 113 -13.53 -11.38 15.84
CA TYR A 113 -13.31 -11.95 14.50
C TYR A 113 -13.37 -13.48 14.49
N VAL A 114 -12.87 -14.15 15.54
CA VAL A 114 -13.03 -15.60 15.72
C VAL A 114 -14.51 -15.98 15.81
N PHE A 115 -15.29 -15.23 16.59
CA PHE A 115 -16.73 -15.45 16.69
C PHE A 115 -17.42 -15.36 15.32
N ILE A 116 -17.12 -14.33 14.52
CA ILE A 116 -17.68 -14.18 13.16
C ILE A 116 -17.27 -15.37 12.28
N LEU A 117 -16.01 -15.81 12.35
CA LEU A 117 -15.51 -16.93 11.56
C LEU A 117 -16.23 -18.25 11.89
N GLU A 118 -16.37 -18.56 13.18
CA GLU A 118 -16.97 -19.80 13.66
C GLU A 118 -18.49 -19.86 13.44
N ASN A 119 -19.17 -18.72 13.51
CA ASN A 119 -20.63 -18.64 13.49
C ASN A 119 -21.20 -18.13 12.15
N SER A 120 -20.33 -17.80 11.18
CA SER A 120 -20.77 -17.44 9.83
C SER A 120 -21.46 -18.60 9.11
N SER A 121 -22.45 -18.28 8.28
CA SER A 121 -23.18 -19.28 7.49
C SER A 121 -22.21 -20.06 6.59
N THR A 122 -22.22 -21.40 6.67
CA THR A 122 -21.25 -22.22 5.92
C THR A 122 -21.60 -22.20 4.42
N PRO A 123 -20.76 -21.64 3.53
CA PRO A 123 -21.01 -21.68 2.10
C PRO A 123 -20.76 -23.09 1.57
N SER A 124 -21.42 -23.47 0.48
CA SER A 124 -21.24 -24.77 -0.19
C SER A 124 -19.85 -24.97 -0.82
N ARG A 125 -19.01 -23.93 -0.90
CA ARG A 125 -17.69 -23.96 -1.53
C ARG A 125 -16.59 -23.62 -0.53
N GLU A 126 -15.70 -24.58 -0.30
CA GLU A 126 -14.53 -24.44 0.58
C GLU A 126 -13.63 -23.23 0.24
N LYS A 127 -13.46 -22.94 -1.05
CA LYS A 127 -12.70 -21.77 -1.53
C LYS A 127 -13.26 -20.43 -1.00
N LEU A 128 -14.59 -20.28 -0.93
CA LEU A 128 -15.21 -19.05 -0.42
C LEU A 128 -14.98 -18.88 1.09
N LYS A 129 -14.97 -19.99 1.84
CA LYS A 129 -14.63 -19.99 3.27
C LYS A 129 -13.21 -19.49 3.50
N ILE A 130 -12.23 -20.00 2.74
CA ILE A 130 -10.82 -19.58 2.82
C ILE A 130 -10.67 -18.09 2.45
N GLN A 131 -11.40 -17.61 1.45
CA GLN A 131 -11.35 -16.19 1.05
C GLN A 131 -11.94 -15.28 2.13
N LEU A 132 -13.08 -15.65 2.71
CA LEU A 132 -13.67 -14.89 3.82
C LEU A 132 -12.75 -14.89 5.03
N GLN A 133 -12.14 -16.03 5.36
CA GLN A 133 -11.18 -16.14 6.45
C GLN A 133 -10.01 -15.17 6.25
N ASN A 134 -9.41 -15.16 5.06
CA ASN A 134 -8.34 -14.22 4.75
C ASN A 134 -8.80 -12.77 4.88
N TRP A 135 -9.98 -12.43 4.37
CA TRP A 135 -10.52 -11.07 4.47
C TRP A 135 -10.75 -10.63 5.92
N LEU A 136 -11.34 -11.49 6.76
CA LEU A 136 -11.56 -11.19 8.19
C LEU A 136 -10.26 -11.05 8.97
N LEU A 137 -9.24 -11.86 8.68
CA LEU A 137 -7.90 -11.72 9.26
C LEU A 137 -7.24 -10.40 8.85
N GLU A 138 -7.38 -10.00 7.58
CA GLU A 138 -6.88 -8.72 7.10
C GLU A 138 -7.60 -7.55 7.81
N LEU A 139 -8.91 -7.63 8.04
CA LEU A 139 -9.66 -6.62 8.80
C LEU A 139 -9.25 -6.58 10.28
N ALA A 140 -9.09 -7.73 10.92
CA ALA A 140 -8.60 -7.83 12.29
C ALA A 140 -7.22 -7.18 12.44
N SER A 141 -6.35 -7.37 11.45
CA SER A 141 -5.03 -6.72 11.46
C SER A 141 -5.12 -5.19 11.39
N CYS A 142 -6.08 -4.64 10.65
CA CYS A 142 -6.33 -3.20 10.58
C CYS A 142 -6.85 -2.66 11.90
N GLU A 143 -7.83 -3.34 12.52
CA GLU A 143 -8.42 -2.89 13.78
C GLU A 143 -7.43 -2.96 14.94
N ILE A 144 -6.61 -4.02 15.02
CA ILE A 144 -5.55 -4.13 16.02
C ILE A 144 -4.52 -3.00 15.84
N GLU A 145 -4.10 -2.72 14.60
CA GLU A 145 -3.14 -1.66 14.33
C GLU A 145 -3.67 -0.28 14.71
N GLU A 146 -4.92 0.05 14.38
CA GLU A 146 -5.55 1.32 14.82
C GLU A 146 -5.72 1.38 16.35
N THR A 147 -6.00 0.25 17.00
CA THR A 147 -6.16 0.18 18.47
C THR A 147 -4.84 0.43 19.21
N LEU A 148 -3.74 -0.09 18.68
CA LEU A 148 -2.39 0.11 19.20
C LEU A 148 -1.79 1.46 18.79
N SER A 149 -2.20 2.00 17.64
CA SER A 149 -1.65 3.22 17.03
C SER A 149 -2.72 4.03 16.29
N PRO A 150 -3.55 4.81 16.99
CA PRO A 150 -4.63 5.55 16.36
C PRO A 150 -4.17 6.54 15.27
N HIS A 151 -4.80 6.50 14.09
CA HIS A 151 -4.47 7.37 12.94
C HIS A 151 -5.24 8.70 12.93
N GLN A 152 -5.32 9.36 14.08
CA GLN A 152 -6.12 10.60 14.23
C GLN A 152 -5.71 11.69 13.23
N LYS A 153 -4.41 11.84 13.00
CA LYS A 153 -3.83 12.81 12.08
C LYS A 153 -4.27 12.54 10.64
N GLU A 154 -4.12 11.30 10.18
CA GLU A 154 -4.45 10.85 8.84
C GLU A 154 -5.96 10.97 8.61
N ASN A 155 -6.78 10.46 9.55
CA ASN A 155 -8.24 10.58 9.50
C ASN A 155 -8.70 12.03 9.38
N THR A 156 -8.08 12.93 10.14
CA THR A 156 -8.39 14.36 10.07
C THR A 156 -8.07 14.95 8.69
N GLN A 157 -6.96 14.58 8.05
CA GLN A 157 -6.67 15.05 6.68
C GLN A 157 -7.66 14.49 5.65
N MET A 158 -8.02 13.21 5.77
CA MET A 158 -8.99 12.57 4.86
C MET A 158 -10.35 13.23 4.96
N GLU A 159 -10.83 13.50 6.18
CA GLU A 159 -12.08 14.22 6.41
C GLU A 159 -12.03 15.64 5.83
N TYR A 160 -10.92 16.35 6.02
CA TYR A 160 -10.75 17.69 5.48
C TYR A 160 -10.77 17.72 3.95
N MET A 161 -10.08 16.78 3.30
CA MET A 161 -10.14 16.63 1.84
C MET A 161 -11.53 16.24 1.36
N MET A 162 -12.24 15.39 2.11
CA MET A 162 -13.61 14.97 1.80
C MET A 162 -14.57 16.16 1.78
N GLU A 163 -14.54 17.00 2.82
CA GLU A 163 -15.35 18.22 2.91
C GLU A 163 -15.10 19.15 1.70
N ASN A 164 -13.84 19.34 1.31
CA ASN A 164 -13.48 20.27 0.24
C ASN A 164 -13.74 19.72 -1.18
N ILE A 165 -13.61 18.41 -1.40
CA ILE A 165 -13.75 17.78 -2.72
C ILE A 165 -15.19 17.40 -3.05
N LEU A 166 -15.99 17.04 -2.04
CA LEU A 166 -17.36 16.60 -2.24
C LEU A 166 -18.22 17.62 -3.02
N GLU A 167 -18.00 18.91 -2.74
CA GLU A 167 -18.68 20.03 -3.41
C GLU A 167 -18.11 20.35 -4.81
N ARG A 168 -16.88 19.93 -5.08
CA ARG A 168 -16.19 20.23 -6.35
C ARG A 168 -16.43 19.15 -7.40
N ILE A 169 -16.70 17.90 -7.00
CA ILE A 169 -16.94 16.80 -7.95
C ILE A 169 -18.41 16.74 -8.37
N GLU A 170 -18.66 16.92 -9.65
CA GLU A 170 -19.97 16.72 -10.29
C GLU A 170 -19.91 15.49 -11.20
N VAL A 171 -20.88 14.59 -11.05
CA VAL A 171 -20.96 13.36 -11.85
C VAL A 171 -22.13 13.47 -12.82
N LYS A 172 -21.86 13.48 -14.13
CA LYS A 172 -22.91 13.52 -15.14
C LYS A 172 -23.43 12.11 -15.42
N ASN A 173 -24.72 11.87 -15.11
CA ASN A 173 -25.51 10.67 -15.39
C ASN A 173 -24.78 9.34 -15.10
N GLY A 174 -25.06 8.70 -13.95
CA GLY A 174 -24.71 7.28 -13.80
C GLY A 174 -24.56 6.69 -12.40
N ILE A 175 -24.62 7.45 -11.31
CA ILE A 175 -24.53 6.94 -9.92
C ILE A 175 -25.37 7.77 -8.94
N SER A 176 -25.72 7.19 -7.79
CA SER A 176 -26.39 7.92 -6.69
C SER A 176 -25.43 8.85 -5.94
N GLU A 177 -25.97 9.80 -5.16
CA GLU A 177 -25.14 10.67 -4.30
C GLU A 177 -24.41 9.89 -3.20
N GLU A 178 -24.99 8.79 -2.71
CA GLU A 178 -24.32 7.90 -1.75
C GLU A 178 -23.16 7.15 -2.40
N GLU A 179 -23.38 6.57 -3.58
CA GLU A 179 -22.31 5.93 -4.36
C GLU A 179 -21.18 6.92 -4.66
N LYS A 180 -21.53 8.16 -5.03
CA LYS A 180 -20.55 9.25 -5.22
C LYS A 180 -19.73 9.49 -3.96
N LYS A 181 -20.38 9.64 -2.79
CA LYS A 181 -19.69 9.85 -1.50
C LYS A 181 -18.74 8.69 -1.19
N THR A 182 -19.20 7.45 -1.32
CA THR A 182 -18.38 6.25 -1.09
C THR A 182 -17.18 6.20 -2.04
N GLN A 183 -17.37 6.49 -3.32
CA GLN A 183 -16.27 6.49 -4.30
C GLN A 183 -15.25 7.60 -4.05
N ILE A 184 -15.68 8.80 -3.62
CA ILE A 184 -14.77 9.87 -3.21
C ILE A 184 -14.01 9.44 -1.94
N TYR A 185 -14.69 8.87 -0.95
CA TYR A 185 -14.08 8.40 0.28
C TYR A 185 -12.99 7.32 0.03
N ILE A 186 -13.26 6.37 -0.86
CA ILE A 186 -12.27 5.36 -1.30
C ILE A 186 -11.10 6.02 -2.03
N ALA A 187 -11.39 6.99 -2.91
CA ALA A 187 -10.37 7.67 -3.71
C ALA A 187 -9.41 8.51 -2.84
N ILE A 188 -9.93 9.24 -1.86
CA ILE A 188 -9.13 10.05 -0.92
C ILE A 188 -8.18 9.18 -0.11
N GLN A 189 -8.67 8.06 0.42
CA GLN A 189 -7.84 7.10 1.17
C GLN A 189 -6.68 6.55 0.34
N LYS A 190 -6.94 6.23 -0.94
CA LYS A 190 -5.90 5.77 -1.88
C LYS A 190 -4.94 6.88 -2.26
N ALA A 191 -5.43 8.09 -2.51
CA ALA A 191 -4.61 9.21 -2.99
C ALA A 191 -3.69 9.75 -1.89
N LEU A 192 -4.24 10.15 -0.73
CA LEU A 192 -3.44 10.80 0.32
C LEU A 192 -2.42 9.85 0.96
N PHE A 193 -2.86 8.65 1.34
CA PHE A 193 -2.07 7.78 2.19
C PHE A 193 -1.76 6.42 1.58
N LYS A 194 -2.20 6.18 0.33
CA LYS A 194 -2.01 4.89 -0.36
C LYS A 194 -2.50 3.70 0.46
N LEU A 195 -3.61 3.90 1.18
CA LEU A 195 -4.19 2.84 2.00
C LEU A 195 -4.50 1.62 1.14
N ASP A 196 -4.15 0.46 1.65
CA ASP A 196 -4.39 -0.80 0.94
C ASP A 196 -5.86 -1.22 1.02
N LYS A 197 -6.21 -2.21 0.20
CA LYS A 197 -7.59 -2.67 0.07
C LYS A 197 -8.22 -3.07 1.41
N PRO A 198 -7.53 -3.77 2.33
CA PRO A 198 -8.13 -4.12 3.61
C PRO A 198 -8.33 -2.92 4.55
N LEU A 199 -7.41 -1.95 4.60
CA LEU A 199 -7.61 -0.74 5.39
C LEU A 199 -8.83 0.05 4.91
N ILE A 200 -9.01 0.17 3.59
CA ILE A 200 -10.18 0.82 3.01
C ILE A 200 -11.45 0.02 3.32
N SER A 201 -11.40 -1.32 3.23
CA SER A 201 -12.54 -2.18 3.58
C SER A 201 -12.95 -2.00 5.04
N TYR A 202 -11.97 -1.93 5.94
CA TYR A 202 -12.18 -1.69 7.36
C TYR A 202 -12.79 -0.31 7.62
N ASN A 203 -12.30 0.74 6.96
CA ASN A 203 -12.85 2.08 7.06
C ASN A 203 -14.29 2.17 6.51
N LEU A 204 -14.60 1.46 5.42
CA LEU A 204 -15.97 1.34 4.91
C LEU A 204 -16.87 0.62 5.91
N LEU A 205 -16.39 -0.45 6.57
CA LEU A 205 -17.13 -1.13 7.64
C LEU A 205 -17.43 -0.21 8.82
N LYS A 206 -16.46 0.59 9.28
CA LYS A 206 -16.69 1.59 10.34
C LYS A 206 -17.72 2.64 9.92
N GLY A 207 -17.75 3.01 8.63
CA GLY A 207 -18.76 3.91 8.08
C GLY A 207 -20.17 3.32 8.10
N LEU A 208 -20.31 2.02 7.78
CA LEU A 208 -21.58 1.29 7.83
C LEU A 208 -22.03 1.00 9.27
N TYR A 209 -21.08 0.71 10.16
CA TYR A 209 -21.31 0.35 11.55
C TYR A 209 -20.47 1.24 12.48
N PRO A 210 -20.95 2.43 12.88
CA PRO A 210 -20.19 3.35 13.71
C PRO A 210 -19.72 2.77 15.06
N ALA A 211 -20.43 1.76 15.57
CA ALA A 211 -20.09 1.04 16.81
C ALA A 211 -19.17 -0.18 16.57
N TRP A 212 -18.47 -0.29 15.43
CA TRP A 212 -17.69 -1.49 15.06
C TRP A 212 -16.67 -1.93 16.12
N ALA A 213 -16.02 -0.97 16.80
CA ALA A 213 -15.06 -1.26 17.87
C ALA A 213 -15.72 -1.91 19.10
N ASN A 214 -17.00 -1.57 19.37
CA ASN A 214 -17.74 -2.00 20.55
C ASN A 214 -19.14 -2.50 20.14
N LEU A 215 -19.19 -3.63 19.42
CA LEU A 215 -20.45 -4.24 18.99
C LEU A 215 -21.16 -4.94 20.15
N VAL A 216 -22.44 -4.64 20.34
CA VAL A 216 -23.31 -5.38 21.25
C VAL A 216 -23.65 -6.74 20.63
N ARG A 217 -23.82 -7.77 21.46
CA ARG A 217 -24.02 -9.17 21.03
C ARG A 217 -25.09 -9.37 19.94
N PRO A 218 -26.29 -8.78 20.01
CA PRO A 218 -27.32 -8.97 18.97
C PRO A 218 -26.89 -8.45 17.60
N LEU A 219 -26.22 -7.28 17.57
CA LEU A 219 -25.72 -6.68 16.33
C LEU A 219 -24.56 -7.51 15.75
N LEU A 220 -23.69 -8.06 16.60
CA LEU A 220 -22.63 -8.97 16.17
C LEU A 220 -23.20 -10.24 15.52
N GLU A 221 -24.27 -10.81 16.08
CA GLU A 221 -24.94 -11.99 15.51
C GLU A 221 -25.62 -11.66 14.16
N GLU A 222 -26.23 -10.49 14.03
CA GLU A 222 -26.80 -10.01 12.76
C GLU A 222 -25.73 -9.85 11.68
N ILE A 223 -24.63 -9.17 12.00
CA ILE A 223 -23.47 -8.99 11.09
C ILE A 223 -22.90 -10.34 10.69
N THR A 224 -22.78 -11.27 11.65
CA THR A 224 -22.24 -12.61 11.40
C THR A 224 -23.11 -13.39 10.41
N LYS A 225 -24.43 -13.31 10.52
CA LYS A 225 -25.36 -13.95 9.56
C LYS A 225 -25.25 -13.37 8.16
N ASN A 226 -24.99 -12.06 8.05
CA ASN A 226 -24.95 -11.31 6.79
C ASN A 226 -23.54 -11.08 6.23
N ILE A 227 -22.50 -11.66 6.84
CA ILE A 227 -21.11 -11.28 6.58
C ILE A 227 -20.69 -11.43 5.10
N TYR A 228 -21.22 -12.44 4.40
CA TYR A 228 -20.96 -12.63 2.97
C TYR A 228 -21.54 -11.52 2.11
N SER A 229 -22.76 -11.05 2.43
CA SER A 229 -23.39 -9.95 1.71
C SER A 229 -22.65 -8.63 1.96
N ILE A 230 -22.23 -8.40 3.21
CA ILE A 230 -21.41 -7.23 3.58
C ILE A 230 -20.09 -7.24 2.80
N TRP A 231 -19.40 -8.39 2.79
CA TRP A 231 -18.14 -8.56 2.05
C TRP A 231 -18.33 -8.31 0.54
N GLU A 232 -19.38 -8.87 -0.07
CA GLU A 232 -19.68 -8.67 -1.49
C GLU A 232 -20.00 -7.21 -1.82
N SER A 233 -20.73 -6.51 -0.94
CA SER A 233 -21.02 -5.08 -1.10
C SER A 233 -19.75 -4.23 -1.11
N ILE A 234 -18.84 -4.48 -0.17
CA ILE A 234 -17.56 -3.76 -0.10
C ILE A 234 -16.68 -4.08 -1.31
N GLU A 235 -16.64 -5.34 -1.75
CA GLU A 235 -15.92 -5.72 -2.98
C GLU A 235 -16.47 -5.01 -4.22
N LYS A 236 -17.80 -4.84 -4.30
CA LYS A 236 -18.47 -4.11 -5.39
C LYS A 236 -18.07 -2.64 -5.38
N ASP A 237 -18.02 -1.99 -4.22
CA ASP A 237 -17.59 -0.60 -4.08
C ASP A 237 -16.12 -0.42 -4.48
N LEU A 238 -15.26 -1.35 -4.07
CA LEU A 238 -13.82 -1.29 -4.39
C LEU A 238 -13.53 -1.54 -5.88
N ARG A 239 -14.37 -2.33 -6.56
CA ARG A 239 -14.26 -2.66 -8.00
C ARG A 239 -15.13 -1.78 -8.90
N HIS A 240 -15.64 -0.67 -8.36
CA HIS A 240 -16.57 0.17 -9.06
C HIS A 240 -16.00 0.70 -10.39
N PRO A 241 -16.77 0.72 -11.50
CA PRO A 241 -16.25 1.09 -12.83
C PRO A 241 -15.69 2.52 -12.93
N LEU A 242 -16.11 3.43 -12.05
CA LEU A 242 -15.64 4.81 -11.99
C LEU A 242 -14.54 5.05 -10.95
N ALA A 243 -14.15 4.04 -10.15
CA ALA A 243 -13.19 4.20 -9.05
C ALA A 243 -11.89 4.88 -9.48
N GLU A 244 -11.35 4.48 -10.64
CA GLU A 244 -10.14 5.06 -11.22
C GLU A 244 -10.29 6.55 -11.58
N LYS A 245 -11.48 6.98 -12.01
CA LYS A 245 -11.73 8.40 -12.33
C LYS A 245 -11.77 9.25 -11.07
N PHE A 246 -12.41 8.77 -10.01
CA PHE A 246 -12.41 9.44 -8.71
C PHE A 246 -11.00 9.50 -8.13
N TYR A 247 -10.25 8.38 -8.21
CA TYR A 247 -8.86 8.31 -7.76
C TYR A 247 -8.01 9.39 -8.43
N ARG A 248 -8.03 9.50 -9.76
CA ARG A 248 -7.22 10.51 -10.48
C ARG A 248 -7.54 11.95 -10.10
N VAL A 249 -8.81 12.26 -9.84
CA VAL A 249 -9.19 13.60 -9.36
C VAL A 249 -8.61 13.85 -7.96
N CYS A 250 -8.68 12.87 -7.07
CA CYS A 250 -8.12 13.02 -5.72
C CYS A 250 -6.57 13.08 -5.74
N GLU A 251 -5.92 12.20 -6.51
CA GLU A 251 -4.47 12.15 -6.72
C GLU A 251 -3.91 13.46 -7.26
N GLN A 252 -4.66 14.17 -8.12
CA GLN A 252 -4.22 15.47 -8.64
C GLN A 252 -4.01 16.53 -7.54
N TYR A 253 -4.76 16.46 -6.43
CA TYR A 253 -4.78 17.48 -5.39
C TYR A 253 -4.18 17.02 -4.05
N ASP A 254 -3.84 15.73 -3.93
CA ASP A 254 -3.36 15.11 -2.70
C ASP A 254 -2.16 15.87 -2.10
N THR A 255 -1.27 16.34 -2.95
CA THR A 255 0.00 16.97 -2.60
C THR A 255 -0.23 18.21 -1.76
N SER A 256 -1.26 18.99 -2.10
CA SER A 256 -1.61 20.20 -1.36
C SER A 256 -2.07 19.88 0.06
N TYR A 257 -2.88 18.83 0.23
CA TYR A 257 -3.34 18.37 1.54
C TYR A 257 -2.20 17.76 2.36
N LEU A 258 -1.33 16.97 1.73
CA LEU A 258 -0.16 16.36 2.37
C LEU A 258 0.84 17.40 2.87
N ILE A 259 1.08 18.45 2.08
CA ILE A 259 1.97 19.54 2.47
C ILE A 259 1.36 20.33 3.62
N LEU A 260 0.07 20.67 3.54
CA LEU A 260 -0.61 21.31 4.66
C LEU A 260 -0.52 20.43 5.92
N GLY A 261 -0.76 19.13 5.78
CA GLY A 261 -0.58 18.15 6.84
C GLY A 261 0.80 18.15 7.50
N ASP A 262 1.86 18.25 6.71
CA ASP A 262 3.24 18.35 7.21
C ASP A 262 3.48 19.64 7.99
N ILE A 263 2.95 20.75 7.49
CA ILE A 263 3.03 22.07 8.13
C ILE A 263 2.33 22.03 9.49
N LEU A 264 1.10 21.51 9.53
CA LEU A 264 0.32 21.37 10.75
C LEU A 264 0.97 20.44 11.79
N SER A 265 1.74 19.44 11.34
CA SER A 265 2.37 18.46 12.24
C SER A 265 3.65 18.95 12.92
N GLN A 266 4.36 19.93 12.33
CA GLN A 266 5.66 20.36 12.83
C GLN A 266 5.54 21.25 14.07
N GLU A 267 4.63 22.23 14.03
CA GLU A 267 4.40 23.15 15.16
C GLU A 267 2.89 23.44 15.33
N PRO A 268 2.10 22.47 15.83
CA PRO A 268 0.64 22.61 15.93
C PRO A 268 0.20 23.84 16.74
N MET A 269 0.99 24.23 17.74
CA MET A 269 0.65 25.34 18.65
C MET A 269 0.91 26.74 18.06
N LYS A 270 1.85 26.88 17.11
CA LYS A 270 2.19 28.17 16.46
C LYS A 270 1.53 28.35 15.10
N ILE A 271 0.69 27.39 14.71
CA ILE A 271 0.20 27.28 13.35
C ILE A 271 -0.84 28.35 12.99
N GLN A 272 -1.61 28.81 13.98
CA GLN A 272 -2.61 29.86 13.78
C GLN A 272 -1.94 31.17 13.36
N GLU A 273 -0.82 31.53 13.97
CA GLU A 273 -0.04 32.73 13.61
C GLU A 273 0.56 32.61 12.21
N LYS A 274 1.10 31.43 11.86
CA LYS A 274 1.71 31.19 10.54
C LYS A 274 0.68 31.20 9.40
N ILE A 275 -0.52 30.69 9.62
CA ILE A 275 -1.60 30.62 8.60
C ILE A 275 -2.31 31.97 8.43
N GLN A 276 -2.28 32.86 9.42
CA GLN A 276 -2.88 34.19 9.28
C GLN A 276 -2.11 35.09 8.31
N ASN A 277 -0.79 34.91 8.17
CA ASN A 277 0.03 35.69 7.24
C ASN A 277 0.34 34.87 5.96
N PRO A 278 -0.20 35.28 4.79
CA PRO A 278 0.03 34.61 3.50
C PRO A 278 1.51 34.41 3.13
N GLU A 279 2.38 35.37 3.42
CA GLU A 279 3.80 35.31 3.05
C GLU A 279 4.57 34.29 3.90
N ILE A 280 4.25 34.24 5.20
CA ILE A 280 4.83 33.25 6.13
C ILE A 280 4.37 31.84 5.73
N LEU A 281 3.08 31.69 5.39
CA LEU A 281 2.54 30.43 4.91
C LEU A 281 3.20 29.98 3.61
N GLU A 282 3.41 30.87 2.64
CA GLU A 282 4.09 30.54 1.39
C GLU A 282 5.51 29.98 1.63
N ASN A 283 6.30 30.64 2.47
CA ASN A 283 7.65 30.17 2.80
C ASN A 283 7.62 28.80 3.48
N THR A 284 6.66 28.60 4.40
CA THR A 284 6.49 27.31 5.10
C THR A 284 6.07 26.19 4.13
N ILE A 285 5.21 26.49 3.15
CA ILE A 285 4.85 25.56 2.06
C ILE A 285 6.07 25.19 1.23
N ARG A 286 6.90 26.17 0.88
CA ARG A 286 8.12 25.97 0.08
C ARG A 286 9.09 25.03 0.78
N ASP A 287 9.29 25.20 2.08
CA ASP A 287 10.18 24.34 2.87
C ASP A 287 9.63 22.91 2.99
N ALA A 288 8.34 22.76 3.27
CA ALA A 288 7.67 21.46 3.32
C ALA A 288 7.74 20.72 1.97
N TYR A 289 7.46 21.41 0.86
CA TYR A 289 7.57 20.86 -0.49
C TYR A 289 8.99 20.41 -0.81
N ASN A 290 10.00 21.23 -0.50
CA ASN A 290 11.40 20.90 -0.76
C ASN A 290 11.86 19.66 0.04
N LYS A 291 11.38 19.52 1.29
CA LYS A 291 11.62 18.33 2.11
C LYS A 291 11.03 17.08 1.47
N ARG A 292 9.76 17.13 1.03
CA ARG A 292 9.11 16.03 0.29
C ARG A 292 9.81 15.71 -1.01
N LEU A 293 10.22 16.72 -1.78
CA LEU A 293 10.92 16.53 -3.04
C LEU A 293 12.29 15.83 -2.84
N LYS A 294 13.01 16.17 -1.77
CA LYS A 294 14.27 15.50 -1.40
C LYS A 294 14.03 14.04 -1.02
N GLN A 295 12.99 13.77 -0.24
CA GLN A 295 12.59 12.41 0.13
C GLN A 295 12.16 11.58 -1.08
N LEU A 296 11.35 12.16 -1.98
CA LEU A 296 10.92 11.54 -3.23
C LEU A 296 12.13 11.17 -4.10
N LYS A 297 13.07 12.10 -4.33
CA LYS A 297 14.29 11.82 -5.11
C LYS A 297 15.11 10.67 -4.51
N SER A 298 15.29 10.65 -3.19
CA SER A 298 16.00 9.57 -2.50
C SER A 298 15.25 8.23 -2.57
N GLY A 299 13.93 8.26 -2.41
CA GLY A 299 13.05 7.09 -2.56
C GLY A 299 13.10 6.51 -3.96
N LEU A 300 13.01 7.34 -5.00
CA LEU A 300 13.12 6.92 -6.40
C LEU A 300 14.47 6.30 -6.71
N LYS A 301 15.57 6.89 -6.23
CA LYS A 301 16.91 6.32 -6.39
C LYS A 301 17.02 4.92 -5.75
N ARG A 302 16.53 4.78 -4.52
CA ARG A 302 16.52 3.48 -3.81
C ARG A 302 15.66 2.45 -4.53
N ALA A 303 14.42 2.81 -4.91
CA ALA A 303 13.52 1.93 -5.65
C ALA A 303 14.14 1.46 -6.96
N ALA A 304 14.74 2.38 -7.73
CA ALA A 304 15.43 2.05 -8.96
C ALA A 304 16.56 1.03 -8.77
N ILE A 305 17.43 1.26 -7.78
CA ILE A 305 18.56 0.37 -7.48
C ILE A 305 18.04 -1.00 -7.05
N TYR A 306 17.13 -1.05 -6.08
CA TYR A 306 16.62 -2.32 -5.56
C TYR A 306 15.83 -3.12 -6.58
N THR A 307 15.01 -2.47 -7.41
CA THR A 307 14.29 -3.16 -8.48
C THR A 307 15.25 -3.69 -9.54
N THR A 308 16.29 -2.93 -9.92
CA THR A 308 17.30 -3.38 -10.89
C THR A 308 18.09 -4.59 -10.36
N ILE A 309 18.53 -4.52 -9.11
CA ILE A 309 19.24 -5.63 -8.44
C ILE A 309 18.31 -6.85 -8.31
N SER A 310 17.06 -6.66 -7.90
CA SER A 310 16.09 -7.74 -7.75
C SER A 310 15.80 -8.45 -9.07
N ILE A 311 15.63 -7.71 -10.16
CA ILE A 311 15.46 -8.28 -11.51
C ILE A 311 16.70 -9.05 -11.92
N PHE A 312 17.90 -8.49 -11.69
CA PHE A 312 19.15 -9.14 -12.01
C PHE A 312 19.32 -10.47 -11.25
N VAL A 313 19.15 -10.44 -9.93
CA VAL A 313 19.26 -11.64 -9.07
C VAL A 313 18.22 -12.69 -9.47
N THR A 314 16.97 -12.30 -9.66
CA THR A 314 15.91 -13.24 -10.09
C THR A 314 16.22 -13.84 -11.45
N LYS A 315 16.74 -13.05 -12.40
CA LYS A 315 17.13 -13.55 -13.72
C LYS A 315 18.32 -14.50 -13.64
N MET A 316 19.34 -14.20 -12.81
CA MET A 316 20.46 -15.13 -12.54
C MET A 316 19.95 -16.46 -12.02
N LEU A 317 19.08 -16.44 -11.01
CA LEU A 317 18.55 -17.66 -10.40
C LEU A 317 17.77 -18.50 -11.42
N LEU A 318 16.90 -17.90 -12.23
CA LEU A 318 16.16 -18.64 -13.27
C LEU A 318 17.09 -19.19 -14.35
N VAL A 319 18.11 -18.43 -14.74
CA VAL A 319 19.10 -18.88 -15.70
C VAL A 319 19.85 -20.11 -15.17
N PHE A 320 20.34 -20.08 -13.93
CA PHE A 320 21.08 -21.21 -13.36
C PHE A 320 20.18 -22.41 -13.03
N ALA A 321 18.98 -22.18 -12.52
CA ALA A 321 18.09 -23.25 -12.06
C ALA A 321 17.31 -23.92 -13.19
N ILE A 322 16.98 -23.18 -14.26
CA ILE A 322 16.05 -23.65 -15.29
C ILE A 322 16.67 -23.55 -16.69
N GLU A 323 17.11 -22.36 -17.10
CA GLU A 323 17.47 -22.12 -18.51
C GLU A 323 18.75 -22.86 -18.93
N ILE A 324 19.81 -22.84 -18.11
CA ILE A 324 21.05 -23.57 -18.40
C ILE A 324 20.83 -25.08 -18.44
N PRO A 325 20.20 -25.72 -17.43
CA PRO A 325 19.90 -27.14 -17.50
C PRO A 325 19.05 -27.50 -18.72
N PHE A 326 18.04 -26.69 -19.04
CA PHE A 326 17.16 -26.97 -20.16
C PHE A 326 17.88 -26.84 -21.51
N ASP A 327 18.61 -25.74 -21.71
CA ASP A 327 19.31 -25.49 -22.97
C ASP A 327 20.47 -26.48 -23.19
N LYS A 328 21.11 -26.94 -22.12
CA LYS A 328 22.22 -27.90 -22.18
C LYS A 328 21.76 -29.36 -22.33
N TYR A 329 20.71 -29.78 -21.63
CA TYR A 329 20.33 -31.19 -21.55
C TYR A 329 19.11 -31.55 -22.41
N VAL A 330 18.27 -30.58 -22.79
CA VAL A 330 17.03 -30.84 -23.53
C VAL A 330 17.15 -30.37 -24.98
N THR A 331 17.55 -29.13 -25.22
CA THR A 331 17.58 -28.57 -26.58
C THR A 331 18.93 -28.71 -27.29
N ASN A 332 20.03 -28.94 -26.55
CA ASN A 332 21.41 -28.92 -27.05
C ASN A 332 21.82 -27.60 -27.76
N GLU A 333 21.05 -26.51 -27.57
CA GLU A 333 21.28 -25.20 -28.18
C GLU A 333 22.00 -24.25 -27.20
N PHE A 334 23.06 -24.73 -26.54
CA PHE A 334 23.80 -23.92 -25.57
C PHE A 334 24.72 -22.91 -26.27
N ASN A 335 24.38 -21.63 -26.21
CA ASN A 335 25.21 -20.55 -26.73
C ASN A 335 25.52 -19.52 -25.63
N LEU A 336 26.80 -19.33 -25.33
CA LEU A 336 27.27 -18.39 -24.31
C LEU A 336 26.90 -16.93 -24.64
N PHE A 337 26.85 -16.57 -25.92
CA PHE A 337 26.46 -15.23 -26.36
C PHE A 337 24.98 -14.95 -26.09
N THR A 338 24.09 -15.91 -26.38
CA THR A 338 22.65 -15.75 -26.12
C THR A 338 22.38 -15.72 -24.63
N LEU A 339 23.08 -16.55 -23.85
CA LEU A 339 23.05 -16.52 -22.39
C LEU A 339 23.45 -15.15 -21.84
N GLY A 340 24.57 -14.59 -22.33
CA GLY A 340 25.06 -13.27 -21.93
C GLY A 340 24.05 -12.15 -22.22
N LEU A 341 23.46 -12.14 -23.42
CA LEU A 341 22.41 -11.18 -23.78
C LEU A 341 21.15 -11.33 -22.92
N ASN A 342 20.71 -12.57 -22.69
CA ASN A 342 19.54 -12.89 -21.89
C ASN A 342 19.68 -12.44 -20.42
N ILE A 343 20.90 -12.49 -19.91
CA ILE A 343 21.28 -12.01 -18.58
C ILE A 343 21.33 -10.47 -18.53
N PHE A 344 21.92 -9.84 -19.55
CA PHE A 344 22.28 -8.43 -19.50
C PHE A 344 21.14 -7.48 -19.93
N ILE A 345 20.36 -7.87 -20.94
CA ILE A 345 19.32 -7.00 -21.50
C ILE A 345 18.23 -6.62 -20.47
N PRO A 346 17.69 -7.53 -19.63
CA PRO A 346 16.62 -7.15 -18.71
C PRO A 346 17.06 -6.09 -17.65
N PRO A 347 18.20 -6.24 -16.95
CA PRO A 347 18.73 -5.19 -16.08
C PRO A 347 19.05 -3.89 -16.83
N ALA A 348 19.62 -3.98 -18.04
CA ALA A 348 19.91 -2.80 -18.86
C ALA A 348 18.62 -2.03 -19.22
N LEU A 349 17.57 -2.74 -19.64
CA LEU A 349 16.26 -2.16 -19.93
C LEU A 349 15.70 -1.45 -18.70
N MET A 350 15.75 -2.08 -17.53
CA MET A 350 15.30 -1.47 -16.28
C MET A 350 16.09 -0.19 -15.96
N PHE A 351 17.41 -0.24 -16.08
CA PHE A 351 18.28 0.91 -15.86
C PHE A 351 17.95 2.07 -16.80
N PHE A 352 17.78 1.81 -18.11
CA PHE A 352 17.36 2.83 -19.08
C PHE A 352 15.99 3.41 -18.75
N LEU A 353 15.00 2.58 -18.40
CA LEU A 353 13.68 3.07 -18.01
C LEU A 353 13.77 4.02 -16.82
N VAL A 354 14.54 3.68 -15.80
CA VAL A 354 14.75 4.54 -14.62
C VAL A 354 15.39 5.87 -15.01
N LEU A 355 16.43 5.87 -15.84
CA LEU A 355 17.13 7.11 -16.23
C LEU A 355 16.20 8.12 -16.94
N THR A 356 15.16 7.63 -17.62
CA THR A 356 14.18 8.51 -18.27
C THR A 356 13.18 9.15 -17.30
N ILE A 357 13.08 8.65 -16.07
CA ILE A 357 12.11 9.13 -15.08
C ILE A 357 12.61 10.42 -14.46
N ARG A 358 11.87 11.50 -14.69
CA ARG A 358 12.18 12.83 -14.16
C ARG A 358 11.22 13.16 -13.00
N PRO A 359 11.73 13.69 -11.87
CA PRO A 359 10.87 14.24 -10.82
C PRO A 359 10.15 15.51 -11.33
N PRO A 360 9.16 16.03 -10.57
CA PRO A 360 8.36 17.18 -11.00
C PRO A 360 9.21 18.42 -11.29
N ARG A 361 8.80 19.21 -12.28
CA ARG A 361 9.52 20.43 -12.69
C ARG A 361 9.47 21.52 -11.62
N LYS A 362 10.36 22.51 -11.71
CA LYS A 362 10.40 23.62 -10.75
C LYS A 362 9.11 24.44 -10.77
N GLU A 363 8.47 24.59 -11.93
CA GLU A 363 7.19 25.29 -12.07
C GLU A 363 6.04 24.65 -11.25
N ASN A 364 6.17 23.38 -10.86
CA ASN A 364 5.17 22.68 -10.06
C ASN A 364 5.03 23.27 -8.66
N LEU A 365 6.12 23.76 -8.06
CA LEU A 365 6.10 24.36 -6.72
C LEU A 365 5.14 25.55 -6.65
N SER A 366 5.18 26.45 -7.64
CA SER A 366 4.29 27.62 -7.68
C SER A 366 2.82 27.23 -7.74
N LYS A 367 2.50 26.12 -8.42
CA LYS A 367 1.13 25.60 -8.51
C LYS A 367 0.67 24.96 -7.21
N VAL A 368 1.56 24.19 -6.57
CA VAL A 368 1.31 23.63 -5.24
C VAL A 368 1.05 24.72 -4.23
N ILE A 369 1.86 25.78 -4.20
CA ILE A 369 1.64 26.96 -3.34
C ILE A 369 0.24 27.51 -3.59
N LEU A 370 -0.11 27.79 -4.86
CA LEU A 370 -1.41 28.33 -5.21
C LEU A 370 -2.56 27.42 -4.74
N GLU A 371 -2.50 26.11 -4.96
CA GLU A 371 -3.53 25.16 -4.54
C GLU A 371 -3.64 25.03 -3.01
N VAL A 372 -2.54 25.04 -2.27
CA VAL A 372 -2.60 25.06 -0.79
C VAL A 372 -3.30 26.35 -0.32
N MET A 373 -2.97 27.49 -0.91
CA MET A 373 -3.62 28.77 -0.58
C MET A 373 -5.12 28.74 -0.90
N LYS A 374 -5.52 28.12 -2.01
CA LYS A 374 -6.94 27.93 -2.37
C LYS A 374 -7.72 27.09 -1.35
N ILE A 375 -7.04 26.13 -0.73
CA ILE A 375 -7.65 25.20 0.23
C ILE A 375 -7.77 25.88 1.60
N VAL A 376 -6.75 26.64 2.01
CA VAL A 376 -6.68 27.28 3.34
C VAL A 376 -7.58 28.52 3.45
N TYR A 377 -7.61 29.35 2.42
CA TYR A 377 -8.38 30.59 2.42
C TYR A 377 -9.71 30.45 1.69
N GLU A 378 -10.70 31.20 2.15
CA GLU A 378 -12.03 31.21 1.54
C GLU A 378 -12.00 31.78 0.11
N GLN A 379 -12.67 31.12 -0.82
CA GLN A 379 -12.72 31.49 -2.24
C GLN A 379 -14.12 31.88 -2.67
N LYS A 380 -14.22 32.93 -3.51
CA LYS A 380 -15.48 33.35 -4.13
C LYS A 380 -15.99 32.39 -5.21
N THR A 381 -15.10 31.61 -5.82
CA THR A 381 -15.42 30.64 -6.89
C THR A 381 -14.66 29.34 -6.64
N LYS A 382 -15.37 28.22 -6.57
CA LYS A 382 -14.77 26.89 -6.45
C LYS A 382 -14.66 26.25 -7.83
N ASP A 383 -13.48 25.75 -8.18
CA ASP A 383 -13.27 24.97 -9.40
C ASP A 383 -14.13 23.70 -9.36
N LYS A 384 -14.90 23.43 -10.43
CA LYS A 384 -15.77 22.24 -10.55
C LYS A 384 -15.11 21.19 -11.44
N TYR A 385 -15.11 19.95 -10.99
CA TYR A 385 -14.58 18.79 -11.70
C TYR A 385 -15.71 17.91 -12.22
N LEU A 386 -15.80 17.79 -13.54
CA LEU A 386 -16.80 16.96 -14.19
C LEU A 386 -16.27 15.55 -14.39
N ILE A 387 -16.78 14.60 -13.61
CA ILE A 387 -16.60 13.17 -13.88
C ILE A 387 -17.73 12.74 -14.81
N THR A 388 -17.38 12.51 -16.08
CA THR A 388 -18.32 11.94 -17.04
C THR A 388 -18.36 10.43 -16.90
N SER A 389 -19.54 9.83 -17.00
CA SER A 389 -19.67 8.37 -17.10
C SER A 389 -19.04 7.86 -18.40
N ARG A 390 -18.72 6.56 -18.46
CA ARG A 390 -18.12 5.94 -19.65
C ARG A 390 -19.12 6.06 -20.81
N LEU A 391 -18.74 6.73 -21.90
CA LEU A 391 -19.54 6.74 -23.13
C LEU A 391 -19.88 5.29 -23.50
N LYS A 392 -21.17 4.96 -23.62
CA LYS A 392 -21.63 3.65 -24.10
C LYS A 392 -21.14 3.49 -25.54
N ARG A 393 -20.02 2.79 -25.73
CA ARG A 393 -19.47 2.51 -27.05
C ARG A 393 -20.33 1.45 -27.74
N GLY A 394 -20.80 1.73 -28.95
CA GLY A 394 -21.50 0.76 -29.79
C GLY A 394 -20.62 -0.47 -30.09
N LEU A 395 -21.25 -1.59 -30.47
CA LEU A 395 -20.56 -2.86 -30.74
C LEU A 395 -19.46 -2.71 -31.81
N ILE A 396 -19.71 -1.97 -32.88
CA ILE A 396 -18.75 -1.71 -33.97
C ILE A 396 -17.48 -1.04 -33.43
N LEU A 397 -17.63 0.04 -32.65
CA LEU A 397 -16.49 0.76 -32.08
C LEU A 397 -15.70 -0.11 -31.10
N LYS A 398 -16.37 -0.97 -30.32
CA LYS A 398 -15.69 -1.94 -29.45
C LYS A 398 -14.86 -2.95 -30.26
N SER A 399 -15.41 -3.48 -31.35
CA SER A 399 -14.71 -4.43 -32.23
C SER A 399 -13.48 -3.81 -32.90
N ILE A 400 -13.60 -2.57 -33.41
CA ILE A 400 -12.47 -1.85 -34.02
C ILE A 400 -11.36 -1.64 -32.98
N ILE A 401 -11.72 -1.21 -31.77
CA ILE A 401 -10.75 -0.99 -30.68
C ILE A 401 -10.08 -2.32 -30.28
N PHE A 402 -10.84 -3.41 -30.18
CA PHE A 402 -10.29 -4.73 -29.88
C PHE A 402 -9.31 -5.21 -30.96
N LEU A 403 -9.67 -5.06 -32.24
CA LEU A 403 -8.79 -5.43 -33.36
C LEU A 403 -7.50 -4.61 -33.34
N PHE A 404 -7.59 -3.30 -33.08
CA PHE A 404 -6.42 -2.45 -32.93
C PHE A 404 -5.52 -2.91 -31.78
N TYR A 405 -6.09 -3.22 -30.61
CA TYR A 405 -5.32 -3.76 -29.48
C TYR A 405 -4.65 -5.10 -29.80
N LEU A 406 -5.35 -6.01 -30.48
CA LEU A 406 -4.80 -7.29 -30.90
C LEU A 406 -3.64 -7.10 -31.88
N LEU A 407 -3.79 -6.19 -32.84
CA LEU A 407 -2.73 -5.85 -33.79
C LEU A 407 -1.50 -5.28 -33.07
N THR A 408 -1.69 -4.32 -32.16
CA THR A 408 -0.57 -3.77 -31.37
C THR A 408 0.11 -4.85 -30.52
N PHE A 409 -0.66 -5.77 -29.92
CA PHE A 409 -0.11 -6.89 -29.16
C PHE A 409 0.76 -7.79 -30.06
N LEU A 410 0.25 -8.21 -31.22
CA LEU A 410 0.96 -9.07 -32.15
C LEU A 410 2.24 -8.41 -32.69
N VAL A 411 2.17 -7.12 -33.04
CA VAL A 411 3.34 -6.37 -33.52
C VAL A 411 4.38 -6.22 -32.41
N SER A 412 3.98 -5.80 -31.21
CA SER A 412 4.89 -5.61 -30.08
C SER A 412 5.60 -6.90 -29.68
N PHE A 413 4.86 -7.98 -29.40
CA PHE A 413 5.44 -9.25 -28.98
C PHE A 413 6.15 -9.96 -30.14
N GLY A 414 5.58 -9.91 -31.34
CA GLY A 414 6.13 -10.52 -32.54
C GLY A 414 7.46 -9.92 -32.95
N LEU A 415 7.64 -8.60 -32.82
CA LEU A 415 8.92 -7.94 -33.10
C LEU A 415 10.03 -8.44 -32.16
N ILE A 416 9.76 -8.47 -30.84
CA ILE A 416 10.76 -8.98 -29.87
C ILE A 416 11.03 -10.46 -30.13
N TRP A 417 10.00 -11.27 -30.37
CA TRP A 417 10.15 -12.69 -30.68
C TRP A 417 11.01 -12.92 -31.93
N TRP A 418 10.78 -12.12 -32.98
CA TRP A 418 11.55 -12.18 -34.22
C TRP A 418 13.02 -11.81 -33.97
N VAL A 419 13.29 -10.71 -33.26
CA VAL A 419 14.66 -10.31 -32.89
C VAL A 419 15.36 -11.41 -32.09
N LEU A 420 14.71 -11.99 -31.08
CA LEU A 420 15.29 -13.09 -30.29
C LEU A 420 15.53 -14.34 -31.13
N SER A 421 14.73 -14.58 -32.18
CA SER A 421 14.94 -15.70 -33.10
C SER A 421 16.16 -15.48 -33.99
N GLN A 422 16.39 -14.26 -34.47
CA GLN A 422 17.61 -13.91 -35.21
C GLN A 422 18.86 -14.03 -34.34
N LEU A 423 18.72 -13.81 -33.02
CA LEU A 423 19.79 -13.98 -32.05
C LEU A 423 20.02 -15.44 -31.64
N GLY A 424 19.22 -16.41 -32.13
CA GLY A 424 19.40 -17.83 -31.81
C GLY A 424 18.95 -18.23 -30.40
N PHE A 425 18.00 -17.51 -29.80
CA PHE A 425 17.46 -17.90 -28.49
C PHE A 425 16.60 -19.17 -28.60
N GLY A 426 16.75 -20.09 -27.65
CA GLY A 426 15.84 -21.22 -27.47
C GLY A 426 14.40 -20.77 -27.15
N ILE A 427 13.42 -21.63 -27.44
CA ILE A 427 11.99 -21.32 -27.26
C ILE A 427 11.68 -20.97 -25.80
N LEU A 428 12.22 -21.72 -24.83
CA LEU A 428 12.03 -21.47 -23.40
C LEU A 428 12.61 -20.11 -23.00
N SER A 429 13.84 -19.83 -23.41
CA SER A 429 14.54 -18.56 -23.15
C SER A 429 13.79 -17.36 -23.75
N LYS A 430 13.17 -17.50 -24.93
CA LYS A 430 12.28 -16.47 -25.52
C LYS A 430 11.06 -16.18 -24.65
N ILE A 431 10.38 -17.23 -24.18
CA ILE A 431 9.18 -17.09 -23.35
C ILE A 431 9.54 -16.39 -22.03
N ILE A 432 10.59 -16.85 -21.35
CA ILE A 432 11.04 -16.25 -20.09
C ILE A 432 11.46 -14.79 -20.31
N PHE A 433 12.18 -14.50 -21.40
CA PHE A 433 12.56 -13.13 -21.74
C PHE A 433 11.36 -12.20 -21.91
N LEU A 434 10.31 -12.63 -22.62
CA LEU A 434 9.07 -11.85 -22.79
C LEU A 434 8.33 -11.61 -21.46
N ILE A 435 8.33 -12.60 -20.56
CA ILE A 435 7.80 -12.46 -19.20
C ILE A 435 8.57 -11.35 -18.45
N PHE A 436 9.91 -11.37 -18.49
CA PHE A 436 10.74 -10.35 -17.86
C PHE A 436 10.53 -8.96 -18.46
N VAL A 437 10.51 -8.81 -19.78
CA VAL A 437 10.23 -7.53 -20.44
C VAL A 437 8.89 -6.97 -20.00
N SER A 438 7.87 -7.84 -19.87
CA SER A 438 6.54 -7.45 -19.39
C SER A 438 6.56 -6.98 -17.94
N LEU A 439 7.20 -7.74 -17.04
CA LEU A 439 7.36 -7.37 -15.62
C LEU A 439 8.14 -6.06 -15.45
N ILE A 440 9.23 -5.89 -16.20
CA ILE A 440 10.07 -4.69 -16.19
C ILE A 440 9.28 -3.48 -16.70
N SER A 441 8.52 -3.64 -17.78
CA SER A 441 7.68 -2.56 -18.32
C SER A 441 6.64 -2.10 -17.30
N PHE A 442 5.98 -3.05 -16.62
CA PHE A 442 5.04 -2.75 -15.55
C PHE A 442 5.71 -2.05 -14.35
N ALA A 443 6.85 -2.56 -13.88
CA ALA A 443 7.62 -1.95 -12.80
C ALA A 443 8.10 -0.53 -13.16
N GLY A 444 8.56 -0.32 -14.40
CA GLY A 444 8.98 0.99 -14.90
C GLY A 444 7.85 2.01 -14.90
N VAL A 445 6.63 1.61 -15.29
CA VAL A 445 5.43 2.45 -15.17
C VAL A 445 5.14 2.77 -13.71
N LYS A 446 5.25 1.80 -12.80
CA LYS A 446 5.03 2.05 -11.36
C LYS A 446 6.03 3.03 -10.75
N ILE A 447 7.30 2.97 -11.13
CA ILE A 447 8.30 3.95 -10.68
C ILE A 447 8.01 5.33 -11.29
N ARG A 448 7.55 5.37 -12.54
CA ARG A 448 7.18 6.63 -13.21
C ARG A 448 5.95 7.28 -12.56
N GLU A 449 4.92 6.51 -12.22
CA GLU A 449 3.76 6.96 -11.44
C GLU A 449 4.22 7.55 -10.11
N ARG A 450 5.07 6.83 -9.36
CA ARG A 450 5.62 7.32 -8.08
C ARG A 450 6.42 8.62 -8.25
N ALA A 451 7.15 8.79 -9.34
CA ALA A 451 7.90 10.02 -9.59
C ALA A 451 7.02 11.25 -9.84
N LYS A 452 5.76 11.03 -10.19
CA LYS A 452 4.76 12.09 -10.42
C LYS A 452 3.87 12.35 -9.21
N GLU A 453 4.13 11.71 -8.07
CA GLU A 453 3.32 11.83 -6.84
C GLU A 453 3.17 13.26 -6.32
N LEU A 454 4.13 14.17 -6.57
CA LEU A 454 4.02 15.58 -6.17
C LEU A 454 3.48 16.50 -7.28
N GLN A 455 3.10 15.95 -8.44
CA GLN A 455 2.78 16.72 -9.63
C GLN A 455 1.28 17.08 -9.68
N VAL A 456 0.96 18.37 -9.68
CA VAL A 456 -0.43 18.86 -9.65
C VAL A 456 -1.06 18.98 -11.05
N GLU A 457 -0.25 19.07 -12.11
CA GLU A 457 -0.75 19.19 -13.49
C GLU A 457 -0.43 17.95 -14.32
N ILE A 458 -1.42 17.47 -15.08
CA ILE A 458 -1.24 16.39 -16.05
C ILE A 458 -0.40 16.92 -17.22
N ASP A 459 0.77 16.31 -17.46
CA ASP A 459 1.59 16.63 -18.63
C ASP A 459 0.75 16.52 -19.91
N LYS A 460 0.78 17.55 -20.75
CA LYS A 460 0.28 17.45 -22.13
C LYS A 460 1.20 16.49 -22.87
N GLY A 461 0.69 15.31 -23.21
CA GLY A 461 1.46 14.28 -23.91
C GLY A 461 1.98 14.78 -25.26
N ASN A 462 3.20 14.39 -25.61
CA ASN A 462 3.79 14.66 -26.92
C ASN A 462 3.43 13.52 -27.89
N PHE A 463 3.51 13.77 -29.20
CA PHE A 463 3.28 12.73 -30.21
C PHE A 463 4.20 11.52 -30.00
N PHE A 464 5.46 11.73 -29.64
CA PHE A 464 6.39 10.65 -29.32
C PHE A 464 5.96 9.80 -28.11
N THR A 465 5.41 10.43 -27.06
CA THR A 465 4.93 9.68 -25.89
C THR A 465 3.73 8.81 -26.25
N PHE A 466 2.85 9.29 -27.14
CA PHE A 466 1.73 8.50 -27.64
C PHE A 466 2.16 7.20 -28.35
N PHE A 467 3.20 7.25 -29.20
CA PHE A 467 3.73 6.04 -29.85
C PHE A 467 4.34 5.07 -28.84
N MET A 468 5.20 5.57 -27.94
CA MET A 468 5.83 4.73 -26.92
C MET A 468 4.80 4.07 -25.99
N ASP A 469 3.76 4.82 -25.60
CA ASP A 469 2.67 4.29 -24.78
C ASP A 469 1.87 3.22 -25.53
N THR A 470 1.63 3.41 -26.83
CA THR A 470 0.90 2.43 -27.66
C THR A 470 1.61 1.08 -27.71
N PHE A 471 2.91 1.05 -28.03
CA PHE A 471 3.66 -0.21 -28.16
C PHE A 471 4.09 -0.84 -26.83
N SER A 472 4.23 -0.04 -25.76
CA SER A 472 4.53 -0.55 -24.41
C SER A 472 3.30 -1.11 -23.68
N LEU A 473 2.11 -0.64 -24.03
CA LEU A 473 0.86 -1.02 -23.35
C LEU A 473 0.61 -2.54 -23.30
N PRO A 474 0.82 -3.33 -24.38
CA PRO A 474 0.72 -4.79 -24.32
C PRO A 474 1.61 -5.42 -23.24
N PHE A 475 2.88 -4.98 -23.14
CA PHE A 475 3.83 -5.47 -22.14
C PHE A 475 3.43 -5.05 -20.73
N ILE A 476 2.97 -3.81 -20.55
CA ILE A 476 2.51 -3.30 -19.26
C ILE A 476 1.28 -4.08 -18.77
N GLN A 477 0.32 -4.37 -19.66
CA GLN A 477 -0.87 -5.15 -19.30
C GLN A 477 -0.52 -6.60 -18.94
N MET A 478 0.33 -7.25 -19.75
CA MET A 478 0.82 -8.60 -19.45
C MET A 478 1.60 -8.62 -18.12
N GLY A 479 2.49 -7.65 -17.89
CA GLY A 479 3.25 -7.53 -16.66
C GLY A 479 2.37 -7.31 -15.43
N ARG A 480 1.33 -6.47 -15.55
CA ARG A 480 0.32 -6.27 -14.51
C ARG A 480 -0.41 -7.58 -14.18
N TRP A 481 -0.82 -8.32 -15.21
CA TRP A 481 -1.50 -9.61 -15.03
C TRP A 481 -0.59 -10.64 -14.35
N LEU A 482 0.66 -10.78 -14.83
CA LEU A 482 1.67 -11.67 -14.25
C LEU A 482 1.96 -11.32 -12.79
N SER A 483 2.16 -10.03 -12.49
CA SER A 483 2.41 -9.56 -11.12
C SER A 483 1.24 -9.87 -10.19
N ALA A 484 0.00 -9.68 -10.65
CA ALA A 484 -1.20 -10.01 -9.88
C ALA A 484 -1.35 -11.52 -9.67
N GLU A 485 -0.99 -12.33 -10.66
CA GLU A 485 -1.10 -13.79 -10.59
C GLU A 485 -0.03 -14.39 -9.67
N LEU A 486 1.24 -13.94 -9.78
CA LEU A 486 2.32 -14.32 -8.86
C LEU A 486 2.00 -13.96 -7.40
N ALA A 487 1.37 -12.81 -7.16
CA ALA A 487 0.95 -12.39 -5.83
C ALA A 487 -0.13 -13.30 -5.21
N LYS A 488 -1.01 -13.92 -6.03
CA LYS A 488 -2.07 -14.82 -5.52
C LYS A 488 -1.54 -16.13 -4.98
N TYR A 489 -0.44 -16.63 -5.55
CA TYR A 489 0.02 -17.98 -5.20
C TYR A 489 0.52 -18.05 -3.76
N ASN A 490 0.94 -16.94 -3.13
CA ASN A 490 1.48 -16.90 -1.76
C ASN A 490 2.56 -17.97 -1.46
N VAL A 491 2.97 -18.84 -2.40
CA VAL A 491 3.83 -20.00 -2.15
C VAL A 491 5.20 -19.53 -1.69
N ILE A 492 5.72 -18.47 -2.30
CA ILE A 492 7.00 -17.86 -1.89
C ILE A 492 6.87 -17.29 -0.46
N VAL A 493 5.77 -16.59 -0.15
CA VAL A 493 5.53 -16.01 1.18
C VAL A 493 5.32 -17.10 2.23
N VAL A 494 4.56 -18.15 1.92
CA VAL A 494 4.30 -19.31 2.77
C VAL A 494 5.59 -20.09 3.01
N PHE A 495 6.41 -20.29 1.99
CA PHE A 495 7.72 -20.93 2.08
C PHE A 495 8.67 -20.13 2.99
N PHE A 496 8.80 -18.82 2.77
CA PHE A 496 9.58 -17.94 3.64
C PHE A 496 9.04 -17.90 5.08
N ASN A 497 7.71 -17.87 5.26
CA ASN A 497 7.09 -17.88 6.58
C ASN A 497 7.37 -19.17 7.35
N PHE A 498 7.29 -20.31 6.67
CA PHE A 498 7.47 -21.62 7.29
C PHE A 498 8.94 -21.94 7.58
N LEU A 499 9.84 -21.68 6.63
CA LEU A 499 11.25 -22.08 6.76
C LEU A 499 12.12 -21.07 7.50
N ILE A 500 11.77 -19.78 7.48
CA ILE A 500 12.62 -18.72 8.02
C ILE A 500 11.95 -17.99 9.18
N ASP A 501 10.74 -17.41 8.99
CA ASP A 501 10.09 -16.63 10.06
C ASP A 501 9.86 -17.46 11.32
N MET A 502 9.22 -18.64 11.19
CA MET A 502 8.78 -19.43 12.34
C MET A 502 9.98 -19.90 13.21
N PRO A 503 11.05 -20.51 12.67
CA PRO A 503 12.21 -20.88 13.47
C PRO A 503 12.93 -19.69 14.10
N PHE A 504 13.04 -18.58 13.36
CA PHE A 504 13.72 -17.38 13.85
C PHE A 504 12.99 -16.77 15.05
N GLN A 505 11.66 -16.75 15.02
CA GLN A 505 10.86 -16.18 16.09
C GLN A 505 10.94 -16.98 17.39
N ILE A 506 10.89 -18.31 17.31
CA ILE A 506 11.11 -19.22 18.45
C ILE A 506 12.49 -18.96 19.08
N PHE A 507 13.50 -18.75 18.24
CA PHE A 507 14.85 -18.43 18.71
C PHE A 507 14.90 -17.10 19.48
N VAL A 508 14.21 -16.06 19.01
CA VAL A 508 14.13 -14.76 19.72
C VAL A 508 13.43 -14.91 21.07
N GLU A 509 12.31 -15.64 21.12
CA GLU A 509 11.59 -15.89 22.39
C GLU A 509 12.45 -16.66 23.38
N PHE A 510 13.18 -17.68 22.91
CA PHE A 510 14.13 -18.43 23.72
C PHE A 510 15.24 -17.54 24.28
N LEU A 511 15.81 -16.64 23.47
CA LEU A 511 16.86 -15.72 23.91
C LEU A 511 16.39 -14.81 25.06
N GLU A 512 15.14 -14.35 24.99
CA GLU A 512 14.55 -13.51 26.04
C GLU A 512 14.29 -14.32 27.32
N GLN A 513 13.68 -15.50 27.21
CA GLN A 513 13.46 -16.38 28.38
C GLN A 513 14.78 -16.77 29.06
N TRP A 514 15.81 -17.10 28.26
CA TRP A 514 17.14 -17.38 28.76
C TRP A 514 17.74 -16.20 29.53
N ARG A 515 17.53 -14.97 29.03
CA ARG A 515 17.97 -13.74 29.67
C ARG A 515 17.26 -13.46 30.99
N TYR A 516 15.95 -13.63 31.03
CA TYR A 516 15.18 -13.51 32.28
C TYR A 516 15.67 -14.53 33.31
N PHE A 517 15.85 -15.78 32.90
CA PHE A 517 16.40 -16.83 33.76
C PHE A 517 17.79 -16.47 34.31
N LEU A 518 18.69 -15.93 33.47
CA LEU A 518 20.01 -15.47 33.93
C LEU A 518 19.93 -14.30 34.92
N LYS A 519 18.93 -13.43 34.78
CA LYS A 519 18.70 -12.31 35.69
C LYS A 519 18.17 -12.80 37.04
N GLU A 520 17.16 -13.66 37.04
CA GLU A 520 16.63 -14.32 38.24
C GLU A 520 17.74 -15.06 39.00
N LYS A 521 18.57 -15.84 38.29
CA LYS A 521 19.69 -16.55 38.91
C LYS A 521 20.75 -15.63 39.50
N ARG A 522 20.94 -14.42 38.95
CA ARG A 522 21.85 -13.42 39.55
C ARG A 522 21.24 -12.78 40.80
N GLU A 523 19.93 -12.54 40.79
CA GLU A 523 19.20 -12.00 41.95
C GLU A 523 19.13 -13.02 43.10
N GLU A 524 19.09 -14.33 42.82
CA GLU A 524 19.16 -15.39 43.84
C GLU A 524 20.56 -15.55 44.48
N ILE A 525 21.62 -15.10 43.80
CA ILE A 525 23.02 -15.23 44.25
C ILE A 525 23.45 -14.02 45.12
N HIS A 526 22.67 -12.93 45.10
CA HIS A 526 22.88 -11.73 45.91
C HIS A 526 21.90 -11.69 47.08
#